data_AF-A0A633IDW1-F1
#
_entry.id   AF-A0A633IDW1-F1
#
_cell.length_a   1.000
_cell.length_b   1.000
_cell.length_c   1.000
_cell.angle_alpha   90.00
_cell.angle_beta   90.00
_cell.angle_gamma   90.00
#
_symmetry.space_group_name_H-M   'P 1'
#
loop_
_entity.id
_entity.type
_entity.pdbx_description
1 polymer ?
#
loop_
_entity_poly.entity_id
_entity_poly.type
_entity_poly.pdbx_seq_one_letter_code
_entity_poly.pdbx_strand_id
1 'polypeptide(L)'
;MSGFQEQVYPVVLPVVSTKGGEGKSTKAGNIAGYTADAGLKTLLIDGDYNQPTASSIFKLLYEAPCGLYELLMQTADLSNPESII
;
A
#
# COMPACT_ATOMS: atom_id res chain seq x y z
N MET A 1 -12.76 25.14 -25.13
CA MET A 1 -11.73 25.38 -24.10
C MET A 1 -11.44 24.03 -23.45
N SER A 2 -10.40 23.34 -23.90
CA SER A 2 -9.96 22.09 -23.27
C SER A 2 -9.32 22.45 -21.92
N GLY A 3 -9.97 22.07 -20.82
CA GLY A 3 -9.44 22.30 -19.49
C GLY A 3 -8.09 21.59 -19.34
N PHE A 4 -7.08 22.32 -18.89
CA PHE A 4 -5.86 21.71 -18.38
C PHE A 4 -6.26 20.87 -17.16
N GLN A 5 -6.17 19.54 -17.27
CA GLN A 5 -6.18 18.70 -16.08
C GLN A 5 -4.82 18.87 -15.41
N GLU A 6 -4.84 19.31 -14.15
CA GLU A 6 -3.65 19.35 -13.32
C GLU A 6 -3.13 17.92 -13.13
N GLN A 7 -1.88 17.67 -13.52
CA GLN A 7 -1.26 16.37 -13.34
C GLN A 7 -0.87 16.22 -11.87
N VAL A 8 -1.70 15.52 -11.11
CA VAL A 8 -1.44 15.22 -9.70
C VAL A 8 -0.56 13.97 -9.62
N TYR A 9 0.66 14.13 -9.10
CA TYR A 9 1.53 12.99 -8.79
C TYR A 9 1.18 12.43 -7.41
N PRO A 10 1.24 11.11 -7.21
CA PRO A 10 1.06 10.54 -5.88
C PRO A 10 2.17 11.01 -4.95
N VAL A 11 1.82 11.33 -3.70
CA VAL A 11 2.79 11.55 -2.63
C VAL A 11 3.28 10.19 -2.15
N VAL A 12 4.58 9.93 -2.21
CA VAL A 12 5.20 8.68 -1.75
C VAL A 12 5.91 8.93 -0.42
N LEU A 13 5.47 8.23 0.63
CA LEU A 13 6.03 8.36 1.99
C LEU A 13 6.62 7.02 2.45
N PRO A 14 7.94 6.81 2.37
CA PRO A 14 8.58 5.63 2.95
C PRO A 14 8.60 5.74 4.49
N VAL A 15 8.14 4.69 5.17
CA VAL A 15 8.20 4.58 6.63
C VAL A 15 9.22 3.51 7.00
N VAL A 16 10.40 3.95 7.44
CA VAL A 16 11.56 3.07 7.70
C VAL A 16 12.11 3.31 9.11
N SER A 17 12.70 2.27 9.71
CA SER A 17 13.40 2.36 10.99
C SER A 17 14.64 1.47 11.00
N THR A 18 15.62 1.80 11.83
CA THR A 18 16.88 1.04 11.94
C THR A 18 16.76 -0.19 12.84
N LYS A 19 15.68 -0.27 13.65
CA LYS A 19 15.43 -1.37 14.57
C LYS A 19 14.01 -1.94 14.40
N GLY A 20 13.88 -3.25 14.62
CA GLY A 20 12.59 -3.92 14.78
C GLY A 20 11.87 -3.49 16.06
N GLY A 21 10.53 -3.46 16.00
CA GLY A 21 9.69 -3.16 17.17
C GLY A 21 9.48 -1.67 17.50
N GLU A 22 9.96 -0.73 16.68
CA GLU A 22 9.76 0.72 16.91
C GLU A 22 8.37 1.24 16.52
N GLY A 23 7.47 0.35 16.10
CA GLY A 23 6.10 0.70 15.70
C GLY A 23 6.00 1.29 14.29
N LYS A 24 6.98 1.04 13.42
CA LYS A 24 7.00 1.50 12.01
C LYS A 24 5.70 1.15 11.27
N SER A 25 5.28 -0.11 11.33
CA SER A 25 4.06 -0.60 10.67
C SER A 25 2.80 0.01 11.27
N THR A 26 2.75 0.17 12.60
CA THR A 26 1.62 0.82 13.28
C THR A 26 1.48 2.27 12.86
N LYS A 27 2.60 3.01 12.76
CA LYS A 27 2.60 4.41 12.29
C LYS A 27 2.18 4.50 10.83
N ALA A 28 2.71 3.62 9.96
CA ALA A 28 2.34 3.56 8.55
C ALA A 28 0.85 3.26 8.37
N GLY A 29 0.33 2.28 9.12
CA GLY A 29 -1.09 1.94 9.14
C GLY A 29 -1.96 3.12 9.56
N ASN A 30 -1.63 3.79 10.68
CA ASN A 30 -2.37 4.96 11.13
C ASN A 30 -2.35 6.11 10.10
N ILE A 31 -1.20 6.41 9.51
CA ILE A 31 -1.11 7.45 8.46
C ILE A 31 -2.02 7.09 7.29
N ALA A 32 -1.97 5.85 6.80
CA ALA A 32 -2.81 5.40 5.70
C ALA A 32 -4.31 5.45 6.05
N GLY A 33 -4.68 5.03 7.26
CA GLY A 33 -6.05 5.12 7.76
C GLY A 33 -6.56 6.57 7.80
N TYR A 34 -5.78 7.50 8.36
CA TYR A 34 -6.16 8.91 8.43
C TYR A 34 -6.24 9.59 7.06
N THR A 35 -5.31 9.29 6.14
CA THR A 35 -5.36 9.87 4.79
C THR A 35 -6.54 9.33 3.99
N ALA A 36 -6.86 8.04 4.13
CA ALA A 36 -8.03 7.44 3.51
C ALA A 36 -9.33 8.04 4.08
N ASP A 37 -9.44 8.19 5.40
CA ASP A 37 -10.57 8.81 6.08
C ASP A 37 -10.77 10.29 5.67
N ALA A 38 -9.66 11.00 5.44
CA ALA A 38 -9.68 12.37 4.89
C ALA A 38 -10.07 12.46 3.39
N GLY A 39 -10.41 11.34 2.75
CA GLY A 39 -10.84 11.29 1.35
C GLY A 39 -9.72 11.22 0.31
N LEU A 40 -8.47 10.99 0.74
CA LEU A 40 -7.35 10.82 -0.20
C LEU A 40 -7.31 9.38 -0.72
N LYS A 41 -7.09 9.24 -2.04
CA LYS A 41 -6.80 7.95 -2.65
C LYS A 41 -5.47 7.43 -2.10
N THR A 42 -5.56 6.53 -1.13
CA THR A 42 -4.43 6.05 -0.33
C THR A 42 -4.13 4.60 -0.67
N LEU A 43 -2.84 4.27 -0.82
CA LEU A 43 -2.34 2.91 -0.95
C LEU A 43 -1.27 2.69 0.12
N LEU A 44 -1.44 1.66 0.96
CA LEU A 44 -0.44 1.22 1.92
C LEU A 44 0.23 -0.04 1.37
N ILE A 45 1.54 0.02 1.16
CA ILE A 45 2.34 -1.12 0.69
C ILE A 45 3.19 -1.64 1.86
N ASP A 46 3.05 -2.92 2.19
CA ASP A 46 3.91 -3.57 3.16
C ASP A 46 5.17 -4.12 2.48
N GLY A 47 6.26 -3.35 2.56
CA GLY A 47 7.56 -3.75 2.03
C GLY A 47 8.37 -4.66 2.97
N ASP A 48 7.87 -4.98 4.16
CA ASP A 48 8.58 -5.84 5.11
C ASP A 48 8.28 -7.32 4.82
N TYR A 49 8.87 -7.86 3.74
CA TYR A 49 8.72 -9.27 3.36
C TYR A 49 9.03 -10.25 4.50
N ASN A 50 9.98 -9.91 5.37
CA ASN A 50 10.39 -10.80 6.46
C ASN A 50 9.33 -10.88 7.57
N GLN A 51 8.56 -9.80 7.80
CA GLN A 51 7.55 -9.70 8.84
C GLN A 51 6.37 -8.80 8.41
N PRO A 52 5.52 -9.27 7.47
CA PRO A 52 4.38 -8.49 7.02
C PRO A 52 3.37 -8.30 8.17
N THR A 53 2.84 -7.09 8.28
CA THR A 53 1.99 -6.64 9.40
C THR A 53 0.79 -5.81 8.97
N ALA A 54 0.77 -5.28 7.73
CA ALA A 54 -0.33 -4.43 7.25
C ALA A 54 -1.70 -5.15 7.30
N SER A 55 -1.78 -6.40 6.83
CA SER A 55 -3.01 -7.20 6.84
C SER A 55 -3.50 -7.57 8.25
N SER A 56 -2.64 -7.43 9.27
CA SER A 56 -3.01 -7.60 10.68
C SER A 56 -3.56 -6.32 11.31
N ILE A 57 -3.20 -5.15 10.75
CA ILE A 57 -3.68 -3.83 11.22
C ILE A 57 -5.07 -3.55 10.66
N PHE A 58 -5.28 -3.83 9.37
CA PHE A 58 -6.56 -3.65 8.70
C PHE A 58 -7.10 -5.01 8.24
N LYS A 59 -8.32 -5.33 8.66
CA LYS A 59 -8.99 -6.54 8.18
C LYS A 59 -9.27 -6.40 6.69
N LEU A 60 -8.73 -7.34 5.91
CA LEU A 60 -9.03 -7.45 4.49
C LEU A 60 -10.47 -7.94 4.30
N LEU A 61 -11.22 -7.25 3.45
CA LEU A 61 -12.54 -7.71 2.97
C LEU A 61 -12.38 -8.73 1.84
N TYR A 62 -11.28 -8.62 1.11
CA TYR A 62 -10.88 -9.50 0.03
C TYR A 62 -9.36 -9.66 0.10
N GLU A 63 -8.89 -10.89 -0.06
CA GLU A 63 -7.47 -11.24 -0.13
C GLU A 63 -7.19 -11.70 -1.56
N ALA A 64 -6.32 -10.96 -2.25
CA ALA A 64 -5.97 -11.26 -3.63
C ALA A 64 -5.07 -12.52 -3.71
N PRO A 65 -5.13 -13.28 -4.82
CA PRO A 65 -4.25 -14.42 -5.05
C PRO A 65 -2.75 -14.09 -5.10
N CYS A 66 -2.40 -12.85 -5.44
CA CYS A 66 -1.03 -12.38 -5.55
C CYS A 66 -0.83 -11.08 -4.76
N GLY A 67 0.36 -10.89 -4.20
CA GLY A 67 0.73 -9.68 -3.47
C GLY A 67 1.97 -9.02 -4.06
N LEU A 68 2.65 -8.22 -3.23
CA LEU A 68 3.85 -7.49 -3.62
C LEU A 68 4.98 -8.41 -4.13
N TYR A 69 5.10 -9.62 -3.57
CA TYR A 69 6.14 -10.57 -3.99
C TYR A 69 5.95 -11.00 -5.45
N GLU A 70 4.77 -11.52 -5.81
CA GLU A 70 4.48 -11.98 -7.16
C GLU A 70 4.54 -10.82 -8.17
N LEU A 71 4.11 -9.63 -7.76
CA LEU A 71 4.23 -8.41 -8.57
C LEU A 71 5.71 -8.12 -8.91
N LEU A 72 6.59 -8.15 -7.91
CA LEU A 72 8.02 -7.87 -8.10
C LEU A 72 8.73 -8.97 -8.89
N MET A 73 8.31 -10.23 -8.73
CA MET A 73 8.86 -11.38 -9.47
C MET A 73 8.28 -11.51 -10.88
N GLN A 74 7.36 -10.62 -11.27
CA GLN A 74 6.66 -10.66 -12.57
C GLN A 74 5.93 -11.99 -12.82
N THR A 75 5.42 -12.60 -11.75
CA THR A 75 4.64 -13.84 -11.81
C THR A 75 3.14 -13.61 -11.74
N ALA A 76 2.71 -12.37 -11.48
CA ALA A 76 1.30 -11.97 -11.49
C ALA A 76 0.84 -11.50 -12.88
N ASP A 77 -0.42 -11.79 -13.23
CA ASP A 77 -1.04 -11.34 -14.47
C ASP A 77 -1.53 -9.88 -14.35
N LEU A 78 -0.75 -8.94 -14.88
CA LEU A 78 -1.06 -7.52 -14.87
C LEU A 78 -2.29 -7.13 -15.70
N SER A 79 -2.82 -8.02 -16.55
CA SER A 79 -4.07 -7.80 -17.27
C SER A 79 -5.32 -8.03 -16.41
N ASN A 80 -5.16 -8.71 -15.27
CA ASN A 80 -6.21 -8.99 -14.31
C ASN A 80 -5.95 -8.24 -12.98
N PRO A 81 -6.45 -7.00 -12.81
CA PRO A 81 -6.17 -6.20 -11.61
C PRO A 81 -6.72 -6.82 -10.33
N GLU A 82 -7.77 -7.65 -10.39
CA GLU A 82 -8.30 -8.36 -9.22
C GLU A 82 -7.33 -9.42 -8.68
N SER A 83 -6.30 -9.78 -9.47
CA SER A 83 -5.28 -10.74 -9.03
C SER A 83 -4.22 -10.13 -8.12
N ILE A 84 -4.10 -8.79 -8.04
CA ILE A 84 -3.06 -8.08 -7.28
C ILE A 84 -3.70 -6.96 -6.46
N ILE A 85 -3.47 -6.96 -5.15
CA ILE A 85 -3.83 -5.86 -4.24
C ILE A 85 -2.61 -5.45 -3.42
#